data_AF-A0A9Q3VTB9-F1
#
_entry.id   AF-A0A9Q3VTB9-F1
#
_cell.length_a   1.000
_cell.length_b   1.000
_cell.length_c   1.000
_cell.angle_alpha   90.00
_cell.angle_beta   90.00
_cell.angle_gamma   90.00
#
_symmetry.space_group_name_H-M   'P 1'
#
loop_
_entity.id
_entity.type
_entity.pdbx_description
1 polymer ?
#
loop_
_entity_poly.entity_id
_entity_poly.type
_entity_poly.pdbx_seq_one_letter_code
_entity_poly.pdbx_strand_id
1 'polypeptide(L)'
;MRITAARRTENENRFRAAIDRLLCGEIPPGCRCDIKTLAIEAGVDRTVFYGTRPYVHLREEFECRLQALQQAGEVTDPREAQIARLRAEVTALKERLNRSAGTIDELTDFRAQALARLAAQHEEIILLRGVIRGANHVTQLPQPRTVTFGSCS
;
A
#
# COMPACT_ATOMS: atom_id res chain seq x y z
N MET A 1 -40.67 35.70 5.59
CA MET A 1 -39.72 36.76 5.19
C MET A 1 -39.95 37.07 3.70
N ARG A 2 -40.63 38.18 3.36
CA ARG A 2 -40.86 38.57 1.96
C ARG A 2 -39.63 39.31 1.45
N ILE A 3 -38.79 38.63 0.68
CA ILE A 3 -37.65 39.24 -0.02
C ILE A 3 -38.22 40.02 -1.21
N THR A 4 -37.77 41.26 -1.42
CA THR A 4 -38.16 42.05 -2.60
C THR A 4 -37.62 41.38 -3.88
N ALA A 5 -38.32 41.54 -5.01
CA ALA A 5 -37.89 40.94 -6.28
C ALA A 5 -36.44 41.30 -6.63
N ALA A 6 -36.06 42.57 -6.43
CA ALA A 6 -34.69 43.04 -6.65
C ALA A 6 -33.65 42.29 -5.79
N ARG A 7 -33.91 42.12 -4.49
CA ARG A 7 -33.01 41.40 -3.58
C ARG A 7 -32.94 39.89 -3.89
N ARG A 8 -34.03 39.33 -4.43
CA ARG A 8 -34.03 37.94 -4.91
C ARG A 8 -33.09 37.80 -6.11
N THR A 9 -33.22 38.65 -7.12
CA THR A 9 -32.36 38.64 -8.31
C THR A 9 -30.89 38.86 -7.95
N GLU A 10 -30.61 39.78 -7.03
CA GLU A 10 -29.24 40.03 -6.58
C GLU A 10 -28.63 38.78 -5.91
N ASN A 11 -29.38 38.10 -5.05
CA ASN A 11 -28.94 36.85 -4.44
C ASN A 11 -28.72 35.76 -5.50
N GLU A 12 -29.64 35.60 -6.46
CA GLU A 12 -29.49 34.64 -7.58
C GLU A 12 -28.22 34.89 -8.39
N ASN A 13 -27.90 36.16 -8.67
CA ASN A 13 -26.66 36.50 -9.37
C ASN A 13 -25.41 36.16 -8.54
N ARG A 14 -25.43 36.43 -7.22
CA ARG A 14 -24.33 36.02 -6.33
C ARG A 14 -24.19 34.49 -6.28
N PHE A 15 -25.29 33.74 -6.27
CA PHE A 15 -25.27 32.29 -6.31
C PHE A 15 -24.67 31.75 -7.61
N ARG A 16 -25.10 32.25 -8.77
CA ARG A 16 -24.54 31.82 -10.06
C ARG A 16 -23.05 32.12 -10.16
N ALA A 17 -22.61 33.30 -9.70
CA ALA A 17 -21.19 33.64 -9.65
C ALA A 17 -20.39 32.72 -8.70
N ALA A 18 -20.97 32.30 -7.56
CA ALA A 18 -20.34 31.33 -6.67
C ALA A 18 -20.32 29.92 -7.27
N ILE A 19 -21.38 29.51 -7.98
CA ILE A 19 -21.43 28.26 -8.75
C ILE A 19 -20.28 28.23 -9.76
N ASP A 20 -20.14 29.28 -10.58
CA ASP A 20 -19.11 29.33 -11.63
C ASP A 20 -17.71 29.22 -11.04
N ARG A 21 -17.40 29.97 -9.97
CA ARG A 21 -16.10 29.87 -9.26
C ARG A 21 -15.81 28.46 -8.75
N LEU A 22 -16.77 27.84 -8.06
CA LEU A 22 -16.61 26.48 -7.53
C LEU A 22 -16.44 25.43 -8.63
N LEU A 23 -17.17 25.57 -9.75
CA LEU A 23 -17.07 24.66 -10.90
C LEU A 23 -15.79 24.85 -11.71
N CYS A 24 -15.16 26.04 -11.67
CA CYS A 24 -13.83 26.29 -12.22
C CYS A 24 -12.70 25.79 -11.30
N GLY A 25 -13.02 25.24 -10.12
CA GLY A 25 -12.03 24.73 -9.17
C GLY A 25 -11.47 25.78 -8.22
N GLU A 26 -12.03 27.00 -8.18
CA GLU A 26 -11.70 28.03 -7.19
C GLU A 26 -12.36 27.71 -5.84
N ILE A 27 -11.91 26.60 -5.23
CA ILE A 27 -12.47 26.11 -3.97
C ILE A 27 -11.66 26.70 -2.81
N PRO A 28 -12.32 27.31 -1.81
CA PRO A 28 -11.64 27.79 -0.62
C PRO A 28 -10.82 26.70 0.08
N PRO A 29 -9.68 27.05 0.71
CA PRO A 29 -8.86 26.07 1.40
C PRO A 29 -9.64 25.41 2.54
N GLY A 30 -9.65 24.09 2.59
CA GLY A 30 -10.45 23.37 3.59
C GLY A 30 -11.83 22.92 3.09
N CYS A 31 -12.34 23.51 2.01
CA CYS A 31 -13.68 23.24 1.47
C CYS A 31 -13.67 22.21 0.34
N ARG A 32 -14.87 21.88 -0.16
CA ARG A 32 -15.11 20.96 -1.28
C ARG A 32 -16.03 21.62 -2.29
N CYS A 33 -16.11 21.09 -3.51
CA CYS A 33 -17.12 21.51 -4.47
C CYS A 33 -18.50 20.94 -4.06
N ASP A 34 -19.11 21.52 -3.03
CA ASP A 34 -20.40 21.06 -2.48
C ASP A 34 -21.36 22.22 -2.16
N ILE A 35 -22.64 21.87 -1.95
CA ILE A 35 -23.70 22.84 -1.64
C ILE A 35 -23.43 23.59 -0.33
N LYS A 36 -22.70 22.97 0.59
CA LYS A 36 -22.33 23.60 1.86
C LYS A 36 -21.37 24.76 1.60
N THR A 37 -20.36 24.54 0.76
CA THR A 37 -19.40 25.56 0.36
C THR A 37 -20.07 26.63 -0.49
N LEU A 38 -20.99 26.25 -1.39
CA LEU A 38 -21.81 27.22 -2.13
C LEU A 38 -22.60 28.15 -1.21
N ALA A 39 -23.22 27.61 -0.15
CA ALA A 39 -23.96 28.41 0.83
C ALA A 39 -23.05 29.39 1.59
N ILE A 40 -21.86 28.92 2.00
CA ILE A 40 -20.84 29.74 2.68
C ILE A 40 -20.37 30.88 1.77
N GLU A 41 -19.98 30.57 0.53
CA GLU A 41 -19.50 31.55 -0.46
C GLU A 41 -20.56 32.58 -0.85
N ALA A 42 -21.83 32.18 -0.86
CA ALA A 42 -22.93 33.09 -1.14
C ALA A 42 -23.44 33.84 0.11
N GLY A 43 -22.88 33.58 1.30
CA GLY A 43 -23.25 34.24 2.55
C GLY A 43 -24.67 33.93 3.01
N VAL A 44 -25.19 32.74 2.72
CA VAL A 44 -26.56 32.34 3.09
C VAL A 44 -26.58 31.05 3.91
N ASP A 45 -27.67 30.85 4.63
CA ASP A 45 -27.92 29.59 5.31
C ASP A 45 -28.21 28.47 4.31
N ARG A 46 -27.57 27.30 4.47
CA ARG A 46 -27.70 26.14 3.57
C ARG A 46 -29.16 25.68 3.39
N THR A 47 -30.04 25.93 4.37
CA THR A 47 -31.45 25.53 4.28
C THR A 47 -32.19 26.18 3.11
N VAL A 48 -31.72 27.34 2.60
CA VAL A 48 -32.38 28.05 1.48
C VAL A 48 -32.44 27.26 0.17
N PHE A 49 -31.61 26.22 0.05
CA PHE A 49 -31.52 25.31 -1.09
C PHE A 49 -32.43 24.08 -1.00
N TYR A 50 -33.16 23.90 0.10
CA TYR A 50 -33.96 22.70 0.35
C TYR A 50 -35.45 22.99 0.56
N GLY A 51 -36.28 21.96 0.33
CA GLY A 51 -37.73 22.01 0.55
C GLY A 51 -38.45 22.83 -0.53
N THR A 52 -39.34 23.73 -0.11
CA THR A 52 -40.13 24.62 -0.99
C THR A 52 -39.58 26.04 -1.04
N ARG A 53 -38.28 26.20 -0.74
CA ARG A 53 -37.61 27.50 -0.62
C ARG A 53 -37.24 28.10 -1.99
N PRO A 54 -37.06 29.43 -2.07
CA PRO A 54 -36.95 30.15 -3.35
C PRO A 54 -35.74 29.75 -4.21
N TYR A 55 -34.70 29.13 -3.65
CA TYR A 55 -33.43 28.86 -4.34
C TYR A 55 -33.15 27.37 -4.59
N VAL A 56 -34.16 26.49 -4.48
CA VAL A 56 -34.00 25.04 -4.74
C VAL A 56 -33.51 24.77 -6.16
N HIS A 57 -34.04 25.51 -7.14
CA HIS A 57 -33.63 25.40 -8.55
C HIS A 57 -32.14 25.69 -8.78
N LEU A 58 -31.50 26.54 -7.96
CA LEU A 58 -30.07 26.82 -8.07
C LEU A 58 -29.21 25.67 -7.54
N ARG A 59 -29.70 24.93 -6.56
CA ARG A 59 -29.06 23.68 -6.11
C ARG A 59 -29.08 22.65 -7.24
N GLU A 60 -30.23 22.49 -7.88
CA GLU A 60 -30.40 21.56 -9.00
C GLU A 60 -29.52 21.96 -10.19
N GLU A 61 -29.46 23.25 -10.52
CA GLU A 61 -28.54 23.77 -11.53
C GLU A 61 -27.07 23.41 -11.21
N PHE A 62 -26.63 23.67 -9.98
CA PHE A 62 -25.29 23.35 -9.52
C PHE A 62 -24.98 21.85 -9.62
N GLU A 63 -25.89 21.00 -9.11
CA GLU A 63 -25.74 19.54 -9.15
C GLU A 63 -25.70 19.01 -10.58
N CYS A 64 -26.59 19.48 -11.46
CA CYS A 64 -26.59 19.09 -12.87
C CYS A 64 -25.30 19.50 -13.58
N ARG A 65 -24.80 20.72 -13.36
CA ARG A 65 -23.55 21.18 -13.97
C ARG A 65 -22.33 20.43 -13.43
N LEU A 66 -22.28 20.18 -12.12
CA LEU A 66 -21.24 19.37 -11.50
C LEU A 66 -21.22 17.94 -12.07
N GLN A 67 -22.39 17.33 -12.21
CA GLN A 67 -22.52 15.99 -12.79
C GLN A 67 -22.08 15.96 -14.26
N ALA A 68 -22.41 17.00 -15.05
CA ALA A 68 -21.96 17.10 -16.44
C ALA A 68 -20.42 17.20 -16.55
N LEU A 69 -19.77 17.98 -15.67
CA LEU A 69 -18.30 18.07 -15.63
C LEU A 69 -17.67 16.73 -15.23
N GLN A 70 -18.23 16.06 -14.22
CA GLN A 70 -17.77 14.73 -13.81
C GLN A 70 -17.92 13.70 -14.94
N GLN A 71 -19.02 13.74 -15.69
CA GLN A 71 -19.23 12.88 -16.87
C GLN A 71 -18.25 13.20 -18.01
N ALA A 72 -17.84 14.46 -18.15
CA ALA A 72 -16.80 14.87 -19.10
C ALA A 72 -15.38 14.50 -18.64
N GLY A 73 -15.20 13.99 -17.41
CA GLY A 73 -13.90 13.65 -16.85
C GLY A 73 -13.11 14.82 -16.28
N GLU A 74 -13.75 15.99 -16.15
CA GLU A 74 -13.17 17.17 -15.50
C GLU A 74 -13.11 16.96 -13.98
N VAL A 75 -11.93 17.13 -13.38
CA VAL A 75 -11.79 17.06 -11.92
C VAL A 75 -12.05 18.44 -11.33
N THR A 76 -13.27 18.66 -10.87
CA THR A 76 -13.70 19.93 -10.28
C THR A 76 -13.06 20.20 -8.91
N ASP A 77 -12.80 19.15 -8.11
CA ASP A 77 -12.15 19.28 -6.80
C ASP A 77 -10.73 18.70 -6.82
N PRO A 78 -9.67 19.54 -6.67
CA PRO A 78 -8.29 19.07 -6.68
C PRO A 78 -7.99 18.05 -5.57
N ARG A 79 -8.80 18.03 -4.49
CA ARG A 79 -8.66 17.04 -3.41
C ARG A 79 -9.09 15.66 -3.85
N GLU A 80 -10.06 15.54 -4.76
CA GLU A 80 -10.47 14.23 -5.28
C GLU A 80 -9.37 13.61 -6.13
N ALA A 81 -8.72 14.40 -6.99
CA ALA A 81 -7.50 13.98 -7.70
C ALA A 81 -6.40 13.57 -6.72
N GLN A 82 -6.18 14.36 -5.66
CA GLN A 82 -5.18 14.04 -4.65
C GLN A 82 -5.50 12.75 -3.90
N ILE A 83 -6.76 12.53 -3.50
CA ILE A 83 -7.21 11.30 -2.84
C ILE A 83 -7.04 10.10 -3.77
N ALA A 84 -7.41 10.22 -5.05
CA ALA A 84 -7.25 9.16 -6.03
C ALA A 84 -5.77 8.79 -6.21
N ARG A 85 -4.90 9.79 -6.36
CA ARG A 85 -3.44 9.61 -6.45
C ARG A 85 -2.88 8.93 -5.20
N LEU A 86 -3.23 9.43 -4.01
CA LEU A 86 -2.75 8.86 -2.74
C LEU A 86 -3.24 7.43 -2.53
N ARG A 87 -4.47 7.11 -2.92
CA ARG A 87 -4.97 5.73 -2.88
C ARG A 87 -4.18 4.82 -3.81
N ALA A 88 -3.92 5.25 -5.04
CA ALA A 88 -3.11 4.49 -5.99
C ALA A 88 -1.69 4.26 -5.44
N GLU A 89 -1.07 5.29 -4.85
CA GLU A 89 0.26 5.19 -4.23
C GLU A 89 0.27 4.24 -3.04
N VAL A 90 -0.73 4.31 -2.15
CA VAL A 90 -0.87 3.38 -1.02
C VAL A 90 -1.03 1.94 -1.49
N THR A 91 -1.82 1.70 -2.54
CA THR A 91 -1.97 0.36 -3.13
C THR A 91 -0.63 -0.14 -3.67
N ALA A 92 0.07 0.67 -4.47
CA ALA A 92 1.38 0.31 -5.02
C ALA A 92 2.43 0.04 -3.94
N LEU A 93 2.43 0.83 -2.86
CA LEU A 93 3.34 0.63 -1.72
C LEU A 93 3.02 -0.66 -0.96
N LYS A 94 1.75 -0.99 -0.74
CA LYS A 94 1.34 -2.26 -0.12
C LYS A 94 1.77 -3.46 -0.96
N GLU A 95 1.60 -3.41 -2.27
CA GLU A 95 2.05 -4.47 -3.18
C GLU A 95 3.57 -4.65 -3.14
N ARG A 96 4.33 -3.54 -3.14
CA ARG A 96 5.79 -3.59 -2.99
C ARG A 96 6.21 -4.19 -1.66
N LEU A 97 5.54 -3.80 -0.57
CA LEU A 97 5.82 -4.32 0.76
C LEU A 97 5.57 -5.83 0.83
N ASN A 98 4.43 -6.28 0.34
CA ASN A 98 4.09 -7.70 0.32
C ASN A 98 5.09 -8.52 -0.50
N ARG A 99 5.52 -8.01 -1.67
CA ARG A 99 6.57 -8.65 -2.47
C ARG A 99 7.89 -8.74 -1.71
N SER A 100 8.32 -7.64 -1.07
CA SER A 100 9.56 -7.64 -0.30
C SER A 100 9.52 -8.59 0.90
N ALA A 101 8.38 -8.67 1.60
CA ALA A 101 8.18 -9.60 2.70
C ALA A 101 8.28 -11.05 2.22
N GLY A 102 7.59 -11.39 1.12
CA GLY A 102 7.68 -12.73 0.52
C GLY A 102 9.11 -13.12 0.12
N THR A 103 9.86 -12.20 -0.51
CA THR A 103 11.28 -12.45 -0.84
C THR A 103 12.15 -12.62 0.40
N ILE A 104 11.88 -11.88 1.48
CA ILE A 104 12.61 -12.05 2.74
C ILE A 104 12.33 -13.43 3.34
N ASP A 105 11.09 -13.88 3.33
CA ASP A 105 10.71 -15.21 3.83
C ASP A 105 11.41 -16.31 3.02
N GLU A 106 11.34 -16.24 1.70
CA GLU A 106 12.01 -17.19 0.79
C GLU A 106 13.54 -17.25 1.02
N LEU A 107 14.19 -16.08 1.13
CA LEU A 107 15.63 -16.02 1.36
C LEU A 107 16.01 -16.51 2.76
N THR A 108 15.15 -16.29 3.76
CA THR A 108 15.36 -16.76 5.13
C THR A 108 15.27 -18.28 5.19
N ASP A 109 14.24 -18.86 4.56
CA ASP A 109 14.07 -20.31 4.47
C ASP A 109 15.21 -20.96 3.70
N PHE A 110 15.60 -20.38 2.57
CA PHE A 110 16.74 -20.85 1.79
C PHE A 110 18.03 -20.84 2.61
N ARG A 111 18.30 -19.74 3.33
CA ARG A 111 19.47 -19.62 4.20
C ARG A 111 19.46 -20.69 5.30
N ALA A 112 18.32 -20.93 5.94
CA ALA A 112 18.20 -21.94 6.98
C ALA A 112 18.52 -23.35 6.44
N GLN A 113 17.97 -23.70 5.27
CA GLN A 113 18.24 -24.99 4.62
C GLN A 113 19.70 -25.13 4.20
N ALA A 114 20.31 -24.08 3.64
CA ALA A 114 21.70 -24.09 3.22
C ALA A 114 22.64 -24.31 4.41
N LEU A 115 22.39 -23.63 5.53
CA LEU A 115 23.17 -23.80 6.77
C LEU A 115 23.02 -25.22 7.34
N ALA A 116 21.81 -25.77 7.37
CA ALA A 116 21.58 -27.14 7.83
C ALA A 116 22.34 -28.17 6.97
N ARG A 117 22.33 -28.00 5.64
CA ARG A 117 23.09 -28.87 4.72
C ARG A 117 24.60 -28.77 4.93
N LEU A 118 25.12 -27.55 5.09
CA LEU A 118 26.55 -27.34 5.36
C LEU A 118 26.98 -27.96 6.69
N ALA A 119 26.16 -27.84 7.73
CA ALA A 119 26.40 -28.48 9.02
C ALA A 119 26.45 -30.01 8.89
N ALA A 120 25.45 -30.61 8.24
CA ALA A 120 25.41 -32.06 8.01
C ALA A 120 26.61 -32.57 7.18
N GLN A 121 26.99 -31.83 6.14
CA GLN A 121 28.20 -32.16 5.35
C GLN A 121 29.48 -32.05 6.17
N HIS A 122 29.57 -31.05 7.04
CA HIS A 122 30.72 -30.87 7.92
C HIS A 122 30.86 -32.03 8.92
N GLU A 123 29.76 -32.43 9.54
CA GLU A 123 29.70 -33.59 10.45
C GLU A 123 30.14 -34.88 9.73
N GLU A 124 29.62 -35.13 8.53
CA GLU A 124 30.01 -36.30 7.73
C GLU A 124 31.51 -36.30 7.39
N ILE A 125 32.07 -35.15 7.02
CA ILE A 125 33.51 -35.03 6.76
C ILE A 125 34.33 -35.35 8.03
N ILE A 126 33.88 -34.90 9.20
CA ILE A 126 34.53 -35.22 10.48
C ILE A 126 34.49 -36.73 10.74
N LEU A 127 33.32 -37.36 10.56
CA LEU A 127 33.13 -38.80 10.74
C LEU A 127 34.04 -39.60 9.81
N LEU A 128 34.03 -39.30 8.51
CA LEU A 128 34.86 -39.98 7.50
C LEU A 128 36.36 -39.82 7.80
N ARG A 129 36.79 -38.62 8.21
CA ARG A 129 38.19 -38.39 8.63
C ARG A 129 38.55 -39.20 9.88
N GLY A 130 37.63 -39.34 10.83
CA GLY A 130 37.79 -40.20 12.01
C GLY A 130 37.98 -41.66 11.63
N VAL A 131 37.12 -42.18 10.75
CA VAL A 131 37.20 -43.56 10.24
C VAL A 131 38.53 -43.83 9.55
N ILE A 132 38.97 -42.94 8.65
CA ILE A 132 40.26 -43.08 7.94
C ILE A 132 41.42 -43.10 8.94
N ARG A 133 41.40 -42.22 9.96
CA ARG A 133 42.45 -42.19 10.99
C ARG A 133 42.49 -43.47 11.81
N GLY A 134 41.33 -44.01 12.20
CA GLY A 134 41.22 -45.27 12.93
C GLY A 134 41.65 -46.49 12.12
N ALA A 135 41.30 -46.55 10.82
CA ALA A 135 41.72 -47.62 9.92
C ALA A 135 43.26 -47.65 9.71
N ASN A 136 43.91 -46.49 9.74
CA ASN A 136 45.38 -46.39 9.66
C ASN A 136 46.10 -46.83 10.94
N HIS A 137 45.38 -47.11 12.05
CA HIS A 137 45.97 -47.72 13.26
C HIS A 137 45.89 -49.24 13.16
N VAL A 138 46.65 -49.82 12.23
CA VAL A 138 46.83 -51.28 12.16
C VAL A 138 47.79 -51.68 13.28
N THR A 139 47.26 -52.27 14.35
CA THR A 139 48.08 -52.92 15.38
C THR A 139 48.77 -54.12 14.76
N GLN A 140 50.11 -54.10 14.67
CA GLN A 140 50.86 -55.28 14.26
C GLN A 140 50.59 -56.41 15.26
N LEU A 141 50.03 -57.51 14.78
CA LEU A 141 49.91 -58.74 15.58
C LEU A 141 51.33 -59.21 15.94
N PRO A 142 51.56 -59.63 17.21
CA PRO A 142 52.87 -60.09 17.63
C PRO A 142 53.31 -61.26 16.74
N GLN A 143 54.50 -61.14 16.13
CA GLN A 143 55.04 -62.21 15.30
C GLN A 143 55.25 -63.46 16.15
N PRO A 144 54.82 -64.66 15.68
CA PRO A 144 55.07 -65.89 16.39
C PRO A 144 56.59 -66.11 16.47
N ARG A 145 57.10 -66.25 17.70
CA ARG A 145 58.51 -66.61 17.92
C ARG A 145 58.74 -67.98 17.29
N THR A 146 59.57 -68.03 16.26
CA THR A 146 60.09 -69.27 15.68
C THR A 146 60.87 -70.02 16.77
N VAL A 147 60.26 -71.08 17.30
CA VAL A 147 60.95 -72.01 18.18
C VAL A 147 61.74 -72.95 17.27
N THR A 148 63.05 -72.75 17.21
CA THR A 148 63.98 -73.65 16.50
C THR A 148 64.06 -74.94 17.29
N PHE A 149 63.31 -75.97 16.88
CA PHE A 149 63.51 -77.32 17.41
C PHE A 149 64.76 -77.90 16.75
N GLY A 150 65.82 -78.04 17.55
CA GLY A 150 67.08 -78.66 17.13
C GLY A 150 66.87 -80.12 16.75
N SER A 151 67.48 -80.51 15.63
CA SER A 151 67.61 -81.89 15.17
C SER A 151 68.44 -82.70 16.16
N CYS A 152 67.98 -83.89 16.53
CA CYS A 152 68.82 -84.95 17.08
C CYS A 152 68.49 -86.28 16.37
N SER A 153 69.58 -87.00 16.10
CA SER A 153 69.76 -88.20 15.29
C SER A 153 68.94 -89.42 15.70
#